data_AF-A0A7M2X1U4-F1
#
_entry.id   AF-A0A7M2X1U4-F1
#
_cell.length_a   1.000
_cell.length_b   1.000
_cell.length_c   1.000
_cell.angle_alpha   90.00
_cell.angle_beta   90.00
_cell.angle_gamma   90.00
#
_symmetry.space_group_name_H-M   'P 1'
#
loop_
_entity.id
_entity.type
_entity.pdbx_description
1 polymer ?
#
loop_
_entity_poly.entity_id
_entity_poly.type
_entity_poly.pdbx_seq_one_letter_code
_entity_poly.pdbx_strand_id
1 'polypeptide(L)'
;MPPTVSRRLLLLMLIPCAALLVGCGGTVVCTHDAGNLETPIEAPSDGEYTLHQKFPPSTIKGPIPLRKGDAIGFKTAETGRINVVAGESIWTYEDASMVWKRKD
;
A
#
# COMPACT_ATOMS: atom_id res chain seq x y z
N MET A 1 45.89 -32.98 2.64
CA MET A 1 45.59 -31.60 2.18
C MET A 1 44.09 -31.50 1.93
N PRO A 2 43.31 -30.82 2.81
CA PRO A 2 41.89 -30.63 2.60
C PRO A 2 41.61 -29.35 1.79
N PRO A 3 40.65 -29.34 0.86
CA PRO A 3 40.21 -28.11 0.22
C PRO A 3 39.20 -27.36 1.12
N THR A 4 39.59 -26.15 1.50
CA THR A 4 38.79 -25.14 2.18
C THR A 4 37.73 -24.60 1.22
N VAL A 5 36.47 -25.04 1.34
CA VAL A 5 35.38 -24.51 0.51
C VAL A 5 34.77 -23.29 1.18
N SER A 6 35.00 -22.17 0.50
CA SER A 6 34.62 -20.81 0.86
C SER A 6 33.11 -20.61 0.96
N ARG A 7 32.69 -20.19 2.15
CA ARG A 7 31.79 -19.06 2.45
C ARG A 7 31.26 -18.33 1.20
N ARG A 8 29.95 -18.47 0.93
CA ARG A 8 29.05 -17.40 0.46
C ARG A 8 27.60 -17.92 0.49
N LEU A 9 26.93 -17.55 1.56
CA LEU A 9 25.47 -17.53 1.72
C LEU A 9 24.87 -16.78 0.51
N LEU A 10 24.10 -17.44 -0.33
CA LEU A 10 23.26 -16.79 -1.32
C LEU A 10 21.82 -16.91 -0.83
N LEU A 11 21.37 -15.91 -0.07
CA LEU A 11 19.96 -15.72 0.26
C LEU A 11 19.23 -15.37 -1.06
N LEU A 12 18.51 -16.32 -1.64
CA LEU A 12 17.49 -16.03 -2.64
C LEU A 12 16.29 -15.39 -1.91
N MET A 13 16.28 -14.06 -1.87
CA MET A 13 15.11 -13.29 -1.46
C MET A 13 14.00 -13.49 -2.50
N LEU A 14 12.85 -13.98 -2.02
CA LEU A 14 11.58 -14.00 -2.73
C LEU A 14 11.20 -12.59 -3.21
N ILE A 15 10.80 -12.45 -4.48
CA ILE A 15 9.95 -11.34 -4.91
C ILE A 15 8.74 -11.95 -5.61
N PRO A 16 7.59 -12.13 -4.93
CA PRO A 16 6.35 -12.37 -5.64
C PRO A 16 5.95 -11.05 -6.31
N CYS A 17 6.14 -10.97 -7.63
CA CYS A 17 5.52 -9.94 -8.47
C CYS A 17 3.99 -10.11 -8.41
N ALA A 18 3.34 -9.45 -7.46
CA ALA A 18 1.90 -9.32 -7.42
C ALA A 18 1.54 -7.85 -7.65
N ALA A 19 1.01 -7.52 -8.84
CA ALA A 19 0.05 -6.43 -9.05
C ALA A 19 -0.29 -6.27 -10.54
N LEU A 20 -1.15 -7.17 -11.07
CA LEU A 20 -1.90 -6.91 -12.30
C LEU A 20 -3.39 -6.91 -11.95
N LEU A 21 -3.85 -5.82 -11.34
CA LEU A 21 -5.28 -5.50 -11.30
C LEU A 21 -5.45 -4.03 -11.69
N VAL A 22 -5.46 -3.85 -13.01
CA VAL A 22 -5.84 -2.65 -13.75
C VAL A 22 -7.35 -2.44 -13.55
N GLY A 23 -7.71 -1.41 -12.79
CA GLY A 23 -9.07 -0.88 -12.71
C GLY A 23 -9.01 0.62 -12.99
N CYS A 24 -9.54 1.03 -14.14
CA CYS A 24 -9.45 2.34 -14.76
C CYS A 24 -9.59 3.53 -13.79
N GLY A 25 -8.68 4.49 -13.91
CA GLY A 25 -8.81 5.83 -13.33
C GLY A 25 -7.57 6.38 -12.59
N GLY A 26 -6.49 5.62 -12.45
CA GLY A 26 -5.26 6.11 -11.82
C GLY A 26 -4.23 5.04 -11.51
N THR A 27 -3.00 5.48 -11.25
CA THR A 27 -1.86 4.65 -10.88
C THR A 27 -2.00 4.15 -9.45
N VAL A 28 -1.87 2.84 -9.22
CA VAL A 28 -1.86 2.24 -7.87
C VAL A 28 -0.61 2.68 -7.11
N VAL A 29 -0.80 3.16 -5.88
CA VAL A 29 0.27 3.70 -5.03
C VAL A 29 0.63 2.70 -3.92
N CYS A 30 -0.39 2.22 -3.21
CA CYS A 30 -0.24 1.17 -2.22
C CYS A 30 -1.56 0.41 -2.06
N THR A 31 -1.45 -0.82 -1.58
CA THR A 31 -2.55 -1.78 -1.52
C THR A 31 -2.59 -2.42 -0.16
N HIS A 32 -3.79 -2.57 0.39
CA HIS A 32 -4.05 -3.29 1.62
C HIS A 32 -4.89 -4.53 1.37
N ASP A 33 -4.53 -5.63 2.01
CA ASP A 33 -5.34 -6.85 2.07
C ASP A 33 -5.81 -7.07 3.51
N ALA A 34 -7.10 -7.38 3.69
CA ALA A 34 -7.69 -7.49 5.01
C ALA A 34 -6.91 -8.45 5.92
N GLY A 35 -6.71 -8.06 7.18
CA GLY A 35 -5.94 -8.80 8.18
C GLY A 35 -4.42 -8.55 8.14
N ASN A 36 -3.91 -7.81 7.15
CA ASN A 36 -2.47 -7.51 7.09
C ASN A 36 -2.10 -6.26 7.91
N LEU A 37 -0.88 -6.30 8.45
CA LEU A 37 -0.28 -5.15 9.13
C LEU A 37 0.56 -4.39 8.11
N GLU A 38 0.26 -3.10 7.95
CA GLU A 38 0.96 -2.22 7.03
C GLU A 38 1.45 -0.97 7.73
N THR A 39 2.50 -0.37 7.17
CA THR A 39 3.01 0.94 7.58
C THR A 39 2.82 1.91 6.42
N PRO A 40 2.30 3.13 6.66
CA PRO A 40 2.19 4.13 5.61
C PRO A 40 3.53 4.40 4.94
N ILE A 41 3.49 4.61 3.62
CA ILE A 41 4.64 5.01 2.81
C ILE A 41 4.58 6.51 2.53
N GLU A 42 5.56 7.03 1.81
CA GLU A 42 5.52 8.41 1.30
C GLU A 42 4.83 8.47 -0.06
N ALA A 43 4.05 9.52 -0.28
CA ALA A 43 3.47 9.82 -1.58
C ALA A 43 4.59 10.03 -2.61
N PRO A 44 4.57 9.31 -3.74
CA PRO A 44 5.70 9.32 -4.69
C PRO A 44 5.82 10.64 -5.47
N SER A 45 4.76 11.42 -5.53
CA SER A 45 4.68 12.68 -6.29
C SER A 45 3.54 13.56 -5.78
N ASP A 46 3.55 14.83 -6.16
CA ASP A 46 2.41 15.71 -5.94
C ASP A 46 1.21 15.24 -6.78
N GLY A 47 0.00 15.38 -6.24
CA GLY A 47 -1.22 15.12 -6.98
C GLY A 47 -2.42 14.77 -6.12
N GLU A 48 -3.47 14.31 -6.79
CA GLU A 48 -4.73 13.90 -6.18
C GLU A 48 -4.75 12.38 -5.99
N TYR A 49 -5.09 11.94 -4.78
CA TYR A 49 -5.13 10.53 -4.40
C TYR A 49 -6.55 10.13 -3.99
N THR A 50 -6.96 8.92 -4.36
CA THR A 50 -8.30 8.39 -4.08
C THR A 50 -8.19 7.01 -3.44
N LEU A 51 -9.06 6.76 -2.46
CA LEU A 51 -9.13 5.48 -1.77
C LEU A 51 -10.28 4.66 -2.34
N HIS A 52 -9.99 3.42 -2.70
CA HIS A 52 -10.98 2.48 -3.22
C HIS A 52 -10.99 1.18 -2.42
N GLN A 53 -12.15 0.56 -2.33
CA GLN A 53 -12.27 -0.86 -2.01
C GLN A 53 -11.88 -1.66 -3.25
N LYS A 54 -11.13 -2.76 -3.08
CA LYS A 54 -10.75 -3.66 -4.18
C LYS A 54 -11.93 -4.53 -4.62
N PHE A 55 -12.72 -5.06 -3.67
CA PHE A 55 -13.81 -5.99 -3.94
C PHE A 55 -15.02 -5.77 -3.00
N PRO A 56 -16.23 -5.48 -3.52
CA PRO A 56 -16.47 -4.98 -4.88
C PRO A 56 -15.79 -3.60 -5.09
N PRO A 57 -15.31 -3.28 -6.31
CA PRO A 57 -14.67 -1.99 -6.58
C PRO A 57 -15.59 -0.81 -6.29
N SER A 58 -15.22 0.05 -5.35
CA SER A 58 -15.96 1.28 -5.04
C SER A 58 -15.06 2.35 -4.44
N THR A 59 -15.39 3.62 -4.66
CA THR A 59 -14.66 4.74 -4.07
C THR A 59 -15.08 4.90 -2.60
N ILE A 60 -14.12 4.76 -1.68
CA ILE A 60 -14.33 4.99 -0.24
C ILE A 60 -14.08 6.47 0.07
N LYS A 61 -13.01 7.05 -0.50
CA LYS A 61 -12.72 8.49 -0.40
C LYS A 61 -12.38 9.07 -1.76
N GLY A 62 -12.98 10.23 -2.00
CA GLY A 62 -12.72 11.06 -3.17
C GLY A 62 -11.29 11.63 -3.17
N PRO A 63 -10.99 12.51 -4.14
CA PRO A 63 -9.66 13.08 -4.33
C PRO A 63 -9.16 13.81 -3.08
N ILE A 64 -7.91 13.53 -2.71
CA ILE A 64 -7.17 14.15 -1.62
C ILE A 64 -5.86 14.70 -2.20
N PRO A 65 -5.61 16.01 -2.12
CA PRO A 65 -4.34 16.58 -2.55
C PRO A 65 -3.24 16.18 -1.57
N LEU A 66 -2.17 15.59 -2.08
CA LEU A 66 -0.95 15.30 -1.32
C LEU A 66 0.26 15.84 -2.06
N ARG A 67 1.29 16.21 -1.29
CA ARG A 67 2.63 16.51 -1.77
C ARG A 67 3.51 15.28 -1.70
N LYS A 68 4.54 15.24 -2.55
CA LYS A 68 5.60 14.25 -2.48
C LYS A 68 6.21 14.26 -1.07
N GLY A 69 6.31 13.07 -0.46
CA GLY A 69 6.80 12.91 0.92
C GLY A 69 5.69 12.88 1.98
N ASP A 70 4.45 13.28 1.65
CA ASP A 70 3.34 13.15 2.59
C ASP A 70 3.02 11.67 2.86
N ALA A 71 2.64 11.34 4.08
CA ALA A 71 2.30 9.96 4.45
C ALA A 71 1.06 9.48 3.68
N ILE A 72 1.09 8.29 3.10
CA ILE A 72 -0.05 7.64 2.45
C ILE A 72 -0.03 6.13 2.69
N GLY A 73 -1.17 5.56 3.03
CA GLY A 73 -1.29 4.11 3.15
C GLY A 73 -2.22 3.68 4.26
N PHE A 74 -1.82 2.59 4.91
CA PHE A 74 -2.65 1.87 5.87
C PHE A 74 -1.84 1.62 7.13
N LYS A 75 -2.51 1.68 8.27
CA LYS A 75 -1.94 1.39 9.58
C LYS A 75 -2.96 0.60 10.39
N THR A 76 -2.52 -0.45 11.05
CA THR A 76 -3.38 -1.23 11.95
C THR A 76 -3.96 -0.36 13.04
N ALA A 77 -5.26 -0.50 13.27
CA ALA A 77 -5.98 0.13 14.36
C ALA A 77 -6.31 -0.93 15.43
N GLU A 78 -7.57 -1.06 15.79
CA GLU A 78 -8.10 -2.12 16.65
C GLU A 78 -8.52 -3.34 15.81
N THR A 79 -8.74 -4.49 16.44
CA THR A 79 -9.18 -5.71 15.75
C THR A 79 -10.39 -5.47 14.85
N GLY A 80 -10.27 -5.83 13.57
CA GLY A 80 -11.30 -5.64 12.56
C GLY A 80 -11.39 -4.21 12.00
N ARG A 81 -10.44 -3.33 12.35
CA ARG A 81 -10.39 -1.95 11.86
C ARG A 81 -9.02 -1.60 11.29
N ILE A 82 -9.05 -0.73 10.27
CA ILE A 82 -7.83 -0.21 9.63
C ILE A 82 -7.86 1.32 9.64
N ASN A 83 -6.74 1.94 10.01
CA ASN A 83 -6.53 3.37 9.83
C ASN A 83 -5.96 3.61 8.43
N VAL A 84 -6.64 4.44 7.67
CA VAL A 84 -6.24 4.87 6.34
C VAL A 84 -5.65 6.28 6.47
N VAL A 85 -4.44 6.46 5.95
CA VAL A 85 -3.62 7.65 6.12
C VAL A 85 -3.46 8.37 4.79
N ALA A 86 -3.63 9.69 4.79
CA ALA A 86 -3.27 10.59 3.69
C ALA A 86 -2.85 11.96 4.27
N GLY A 87 -1.56 12.29 4.17
CA GLY A 87 -0.95 13.43 4.83
C GLY A 87 -1.13 13.36 6.33
N GLU A 88 -1.63 14.43 6.93
CA GLU A 88 -1.94 14.51 8.36
C GLU A 88 -3.31 13.91 8.71
N SER A 89 -4.10 13.51 7.71
CA SER A 89 -5.44 12.99 7.92
C SER A 89 -5.43 11.48 8.14
N ILE A 90 -6.19 11.05 9.13
CA ILE A 90 -6.37 9.63 9.47
C ILE A 90 -7.87 9.35 9.58
N TRP A 91 -8.34 8.32 8.89
CA TRP A 91 -9.70 7.82 8.97
C TRP A 91 -9.71 6.34 9.33
N THR A 92 -10.65 5.91 10.16
CA THR A 92 -10.75 4.50 10.58
C THR A 92 -11.94 3.83 9.91
N TYR A 93 -11.69 2.73 9.20
CA TYR A 93 -12.69 1.92 8.52
C TYR A 93 -12.75 0.50 9.08
N GLU A 94 -13.76 -0.26 8.64
CA GLU A 94 -13.72 -1.71 8.73
C GLU A 94 -12.54 -2.24 7.91
N ASP A 95 -11.86 -3.25 8.43
CA ASP A 95 -10.75 -3.88 7.74
C ASP A 95 -11.22 -4.64 6.49
N ALA A 96 -10.85 -4.13 5.32
CA ALA A 96 -11.24 -4.67 4.03
C ALA A 96 -10.09 -4.50 3.02
N SER A 97 -10.14 -5.25 1.91
CA SER A 97 -9.17 -5.10 0.82
C SER A 97 -9.32 -3.72 0.15
N MET A 98 -8.31 -2.86 0.28
CA MET A 98 -8.33 -1.46 -0.15
C MET A 98 -7.12 -1.10 -1.01
N VAL A 99 -7.21 0.00 -1.74
CA VAL A 99 -6.14 0.51 -2.60
C VAL A 99 -6.16 2.03 -2.68
N TRP A 100 -4.99 2.64 -2.51
CA TRP A 100 -4.76 4.03 -2.87
C TRP A 100 -4.36 4.13 -4.33
N LYS A 101 -5.02 5.02 -5.07
CA LYS A 101 -4.70 5.35 -6.46
C LYS A 101 -4.41 6.84 -6.59
N ARG A 102 -3.31 7.19 -7.26
CA ARG A 102 -3.04 8.54 -7.73
C ARG A 102 -3.81 8.77 -9.03
N LYS A 103 -4.53 9.87 -9.13
CA LYS A 103 -5.14 10.31 -10.39
C LYS A 103 -4.02 10.78 -11.33
N ASP A 104 -4.01 10.25 -12.55
CA ASP A 104 -3.03 10.63 -13.57
C ASP A 104 -3.21 12.08 -14.04
#